data_AF-A0A936DYT4-F1
#
_entry.id   AF-A0A936DYT4-F1
#
_cell.length_a   1.000
_cell.length_b   1.000
_cell.length_c   1.000
_cell.angle_alpha   90.00
_cell.angle_beta   90.00
_cell.angle_gamma   90.00
#
_symmetry.space_group_name_H-M   'P 1'
#
loop_
_entity.id
_entity.type
_entity.pdbx_description
1 polymer ?
#
loop_
_entity_poly.entity_id
_entity_poly.type
_entity_poly.pdbx_seq_one_letter_code
_entity_poly.pdbx_strand_id
1 'polypeptide(L)'
;MYAVDAASGELIWKMRADDQTVSRITGAPQLYKGRLYVPVSMPEDGLANNPKYECCRLRSNVVAVDAETGKQIWKTYTVSEEPKPQGKMQSASNFGGHPEQASGPRRPSIPN
;
A
#
# COMPACT_ATOMS: atom_id res chain seq x y z
N MET A 1 -6.38 13.83 -4.64
CA MET A 1 -7.70 13.52 -5.23
C MET A 1 -8.38 14.81 -5.59
N TYR A 2 -9.18 14.76 -6.65
CA TYR A 2 -9.89 15.90 -7.18
C TYR A 2 -11.30 15.46 -7.51
N ALA A 3 -12.29 16.30 -7.21
CA ALA A 3 -13.59 16.27 -7.88
C ALA A 3 -13.69 17.45 -8.82
N VAL A 4 -14.22 17.19 -9.99
CA VAL A 4 -14.45 18.18 -11.03
C VAL A 4 -15.91 18.15 -11.45
N ASP A 5 -16.43 19.29 -11.86
CA ASP A 5 -17.72 19.35 -12.52
C ASP A 5 -17.65 18.58 -13.85
N ALA A 6 -18.66 17.75 -14.12
CA ALA A 6 -18.64 16.87 -15.27
C ALA A 6 -18.87 17.59 -16.61
N ALA A 7 -19.53 18.76 -16.58
CA ALA A 7 -19.85 19.53 -17.78
C ALA A 7 -18.75 20.57 -18.10
N SER A 8 -18.27 21.29 -17.09
CA SER A 8 -17.28 22.37 -17.27
C SER A 8 -15.84 21.92 -17.02
N GLY A 9 -15.62 20.84 -16.28
CA GLY A 9 -14.30 20.42 -15.83
C GLY A 9 -13.74 21.27 -14.68
N GLU A 10 -14.53 22.20 -14.13
CA GLU A 10 -14.09 23.07 -13.04
C GLU A 10 -13.82 22.27 -11.75
N LEU A 11 -12.79 22.67 -11.02
CA LEU A 11 -12.44 22.03 -9.75
C LEU A 11 -13.49 22.33 -8.68
N ILE A 12 -14.13 21.29 -8.14
CA ILE A 12 -15.07 21.40 -7.01
C ILE A 12 -14.28 21.32 -5.69
N TRP A 13 -13.49 20.27 -5.52
CA TRP A 13 -12.62 20.12 -4.35
C TRP A 13 -11.35 19.35 -4.68
N LYS A 14 -10.31 19.60 -3.88
CA LYS A 14 -9.06 18.85 -3.89
C LYS A 14 -8.67 18.46 -2.47
N MET A 15 -8.19 17.24 -2.31
CA MET A 15 -7.69 16.77 -1.02
C MET A 15 -6.53 15.79 -1.17
N ARG A 16 -5.73 15.66 -0.11
CA ARG A 16 -4.68 14.65 0.03
C ARG A 16 -5.25 13.47 0.81
N ALA A 17 -5.25 12.28 0.21
CA ALA A 17 -5.84 11.08 0.83
C ALA A 17 -4.97 10.49 1.93
N ASP A 18 -3.65 10.69 1.85
CA ASP A 18 -2.72 10.20 2.85
C ASP A 18 -1.44 11.06 2.86
N ASP A 19 -0.87 11.27 4.04
CA ASP A 19 0.28 12.15 4.23
C ASP A 19 1.62 11.50 3.91
N GLN A 20 1.67 10.16 3.80
CA GLN A 20 2.90 9.44 3.49
C GLN A 20 3.39 9.78 2.09
N THR A 21 4.69 9.97 1.94
CA THR A 21 5.31 10.44 0.70
C THR A 21 5.23 9.41 -0.42
N VAL A 22 5.19 8.13 -0.08
CA VAL A 22 5.09 7.02 -1.04
C VAL A 22 3.65 6.58 -1.33
N SER A 23 2.66 7.20 -0.68
CA SER A 23 1.25 6.89 -0.89
C SER A 23 0.83 7.15 -2.33
N ARG A 24 0.14 6.18 -2.92
CA ARG A 24 -0.37 6.20 -4.29
C ARG A 24 -1.80 5.69 -4.31
N ILE A 25 -2.63 6.32 -5.12
CA ILE A 25 -3.99 5.83 -5.41
C ILE A 25 -3.91 5.19 -6.79
N THR A 26 -3.99 3.86 -6.84
CA THR A 26 -3.96 3.09 -8.08
C THR A 26 -5.30 2.42 -8.38
N GLY A 27 -6.11 2.16 -7.35
CA GLY A 27 -7.46 1.65 -7.50
C GLY A 27 -8.48 2.76 -7.74
N ALA A 28 -9.55 2.45 -8.48
CA ALA A 28 -10.66 3.35 -8.68
C ALA A 28 -11.43 3.56 -7.35
N PRO A 29 -11.75 4.81 -6.96
CA PRO A 29 -12.68 5.06 -5.86
C PRO A 29 -14.05 4.43 -6.15
N GLN A 30 -14.74 3.97 -5.10
CA GLN A 30 -16.11 3.46 -5.20
C GLN A 30 -17.07 4.39 -4.46
N LEU A 31 -18.19 4.75 -5.08
CA LEU A 31 -19.22 5.57 -4.48
C LEU A 31 -20.29 4.68 -3.84
N TYR A 32 -20.57 4.88 -2.56
CA TYR A 32 -21.69 4.23 -1.89
C TYR A 32 -22.26 5.13 -0.79
N LYS A 33 -23.57 5.40 -0.88
CA LYS A 33 -24.33 6.23 0.08
C LYS A 33 -23.66 7.60 0.36
N GLY A 34 -23.32 8.34 -0.70
CA GLY A 34 -22.69 9.67 -0.59
C GLY A 34 -21.22 9.66 -0.15
N ARG A 35 -20.59 8.49 -0.06
CA ARG A 35 -19.19 8.35 0.38
C ARG A 35 -18.35 7.72 -0.71
N LEU A 36 -17.19 8.29 -0.96
CA LEU A 36 -16.14 7.71 -1.78
C LEU A 36 -15.22 6.87 -0.90
N TYR A 37 -15.04 5.61 -1.25
CA TYR A 37 -14.12 4.67 -0.63
C TYR A 37 -12.89 4.54 -1.53
N VAL A 38 -11.75 4.94 -0.99
CA VAL A 38 -10.53 5.16 -1.78
C VAL A 38 -9.44 4.23 -1.26
N PRO A 39 -8.99 3.26 -2.07
CA PRO A 39 -7.83 2.45 -1.72
C PRO A 39 -6.54 3.27 -1.89
N VAL A 40 -5.72 3.31 -0.83
CA VAL A 40 -4.41 3.96 -0.84
C VAL A 40 -3.32 2.90 -0.66
N SER A 41 -2.49 2.77 -1.69
CA SER A 41 -1.35 1.86 -1.77
C SER A 41 -0.09 2.54 -1.26
N MET A 42 0.68 1.85 -0.44
CA MET A 42 1.95 2.36 0.11
C MET A 42 3.08 1.37 -0.16
N PRO A 43 3.62 1.33 -1.38
CA PRO A 43 4.67 0.38 -1.74
C PRO A 43 6.00 0.77 -1.08
N GLU A 44 6.67 -0.23 -0.53
CA GLU A 44 7.90 -0.08 0.26
C GLU A 44 9.13 -0.65 -0.46
N ASP A 45 8.91 -1.36 -1.56
CA ASP A 45 9.91 -2.07 -2.36
C ASP A 45 11.05 -1.13 -2.81
N GLY A 46 10.72 0.12 -3.16
CA GLY A 46 11.71 1.14 -3.54
C GLY A 46 12.60 1.63 -2.39
N LEU A 47 12.21 1.36 -1.14
CA LEU A 47 12.97 1.70 0.07
C LEU A 47 13.79 0.52 0.60
N ALA A 48 13.53 -0.70 0.12
CA ALA A 48 14.19 -1.92 0.59
C ALA A 48 15.72 -1.93 0.39
N ASN A 49 16.21 -1.23 -0.65
CA ASN A 49 17.65 -1.12 -0.93
C ASN A 49 18.36 -0.01 -0.15
N ASN A 50 17.64 0.78 0.66
CA ASN A 50 18.24 1.82 1.48
C ASN A 50 18.72 1.21 2.81
N PRO A 51 20.03 1.11 3.08
CA PRO A 51 20.54 0.50 4.31
C PRO A 51 20.19 1.30 5.58
N LYS A 52 19.71 2.55 5.42
CA LYS A 52 19.22 3.39 6.53
C LYS A 52 17.71 3.24 6.76
N TYR A 53 17.01 2.51 5.89
CA TYR A 53 15.60 2.29 6.00
C TYR A 53 15.34 0.94 6.68
N GLU A 54 14.74 1.01 7.87
CA GLU A 54 14.22 -0.19 8.50
C GLU A 54 12.96 -0.61 7.75
N CYS A 55 12.97 -1.83 7.20
CA CYS A 55 11.83 -2.35 6.46
C CYS A 55 10.56 -2.38 7.31
N CYS A 56 9.50 -2.37 6.55
CA CYS A 56 8.18 -2.82 6.84
C CYS A 56 7.56 -1.87 7.86
N ARG A 57 7.63 -0.56 7.59
CA ARG A 57 7.05 0.50 8.43
C ARG A 57 5.74 1.05 7.88
N LEU A 58 5.37 0.67 6.66
CA LEU A 58 4.22 1.23 5.96
C LEU A 58 3.07 0.21 5.87
N ARG A 59 1.83 0.70 5.98
CA ARG A 59 0.62 -0.10 5.81
C ARG A 59 -0.35 0.63 4.90
N SER A 60 -0.81 -0.06 3.87
CA SER A 60 -1.87 0.44 3.01
C SER A 60 -3.16 0.68 3.81
N ASN A 61 -4.02 1.56 3.30
CA ASN A 61 -5.23 1.96 3.99
C ASN A 61 -6.38 2.22 3.01
N VAL A 62 -7.59 2.30 3.57
CA VAL A 62 -8.79 2.76 2.88
C VAL A 62 -9.27 4.02 3.56
N VAL A 63 -9.58 5.03 2.76
CA VAL A 63 -10.10 6.32 3.22
C VAL A 63 -11.54 6.46 2.75
N ALA A 64 -12.44 6.83 3.65
CA ALA A 64 -13.78 7.27 3.30
C ALA A 64 -13.85 8.78 3.27
N VAL A 65 -14.36 9.31 2.17
CA VAL A 65 -14.46 10.74 1.89
C VAL A 65 -15.91 11.07 1.59
N ASP A 66 -16.38 12.19 2.12
CA ASP A 66 -17.67 12.77 1.73
C ASP A 66 -17.61 13.23 0.27
N ALA A 67 -18.50 12.72 -0.58
CA ALA A 67 -18.39 12.91 -2.04
C ALA A 67 -18.63 14.37 -2.46
N GLU A 68 -19.45 15.11 -1.71
CA GLU A 68 -19.83 16.48 -2.04
C GLU A 68 -18.75 17.48 -1.61
N THR A 69 -18.19 17.29 -0.41
CA THR A 69 -17.27 18.25 0.22
C THR A 69 -15.80 17.89 0.08
N GLY A 70 -15.48 16.63 -0.22
CA GLY A 70 -14.11 16.12 -0.20
C GLY A 70 -13.54 15.97 1.21
N LYS A 71 -14.36 16.06 2.25
CA LYS A 71 -13.92 15.91 3.64
C LYS A 71 -13.66 14.43 3.96
N GLN A 72 -12.50 14.13 4.53
CA GLN A 72 -12.23 12.80 5.08
C GLN A 72 -13.18 12.53 6.26
N ILE A 73 -13.94 11.44 6.16
CA ILE A 73 -14.84 10.96 7.22
C ILE A 73 -14.06 10.06 8.17
N TRP A 74 -13.33 9.08 7.62
CA TRP A 74 -12.47 8.19 8.37
C TRP A 74 -11.38 7.60 7.48
N LYS A 75 -10.39 7.01 8.12
CA LYS A 75 -9.32 6.21 7.51
C LYS A 75 -9.13 4.94 8.33
N THR A 76 -8.97 3.80 7.67
CA THR A 76 -8.64 2.52 8.31
C THR A 76 -7.49 1.84 7.58
N TYR A 77 -6.58 1.24 8.33
CA TYR A 77 -5.51 0.42 7.75
C TYR A 77 -6.06 -0.93 7.31
N THR A 78 -5.49 -1.50 6.25
CA THR A 78 -5.88 -2.84 5.77
C THR A 78 -5.37 -3.95 6.68
N VAL A 79 -4.33 -3.66 7.47
CA VAL A 79 -3.77 -4.54 8.50
C VAL A 79 -3.87 -3.84 9.85
N SER A 80 -4.50 -4.51 10.81
CA SER A 80 -4.71 -3.98 12.16
C SER A 80 -3.41 -3.87 12.95
N GLU A 81 -2.50 -4.85 12.83
CA GLU A 81 -1.24 -4.81 13.57
C GLU A 81 -0.33 -3.71 13.06
N GLU A 82 0.27 -2.99 14.01
CA GLU A 82 1.33 -2.06 13.68
C GLU A 82 2.56 -2.78 13.14
N PRO A 83 3.28 -2.15 12.22
CA PRO A 83 4.44 -2.77 11.62
C PRO A 83 5.52 -2.86 12.69
N LYS A 84 6.12 -4.03 12.80
CA LYS A 84 7.16 -4.32 13.78
C LYS A 84 8.41 -4.81 13.08
N PRO A 85 9.60 -4.50 13.62
CA PRO A 85 10.84 -5.03 13.09
C PRO A 85 10.78 -6.56 13.11
N GLN A 86 10.93 -7.18 11.94
CA GLN A 86 10.83 -8.64 11.81
C GLN A 86 12.19 -9.27 11.58
N GLY A 87 12.78 -9.78 12.66
CA GLY A 87 14.04 -10.53 12.65
C GLY A 87 15.26 -9.73 12.19
N LYS A 88 16.45 -10.27 12.47
CA LYS A 88 17.68 -9.86 11.78
C LYS A 88 18.02 -10.98 10.82
N MET A 89 18.23 -10.66 9.54
CA MET A 89 18.77 -11.65 8.62
C MET A 89 20.18 -12.04 9.11
N GLN A 90 20.42 -13.34 9.32
CA GLN A 90 21.71 -13.82 9.86
C GLN A 90 22.86 -13.72 8.86
N SER A 91 22.60 -13.33 7.61
CA SER A 91 23.66 -13.09 6.62
C SER A 91 23.25 -11.98 5.64
N ALA A 92 24.14 -10.99 5.48
CA ALA A 92 24.07 -10.06 4.36
C ALA A 92 24.43 -10.82 3.08
N SER A 93 23.43 -11.37 2.40
CA SER A 93 23.63 -12.10 1.15
C SER A 93 22.79 -11.44 0.05
N ASN A 94 23.43 -10.48 -0.63
CA ASN A 94 23.19 -10.00 -1.99
C ASN A 94 21.73 -9.76 -2.42
N PHE A 95 21.28 -8.51 -2.29
CA PHE A 95 20.25 -7.95 -3.18
C PHE A 95 20.88 -7.77 -4.58
N GLY A 96 20.83 -8.82 -5.39
CA GLY A 96 21.36 -8.81 -6.76
C GLY A 96 21.18 -10.16 -7.43
N GLY A 97 20.17 -10.25 -8.31
CA GLY A 97 19.92 -11.41 -9.16
C GLY A 97 18.87 -12.38 -8.59
N HIS A 98 17.96 -12.82 -9.46
CA HIS A 98 17.16 -14.02 -9.21
C HIS A 98 18.09 -15.14 -8.72
N PRO A 99 17.86 -15.74 -7.55
CA PRO A 99 18.51 -16.99 -7.22
C PRO A 99 17.77 -18.07 -8.02
N GLU A 100 18.39 -18.48 -9.12
CA GLU A 100 18.12 -19.78 -9.70
C GLU A 100 18.28 -20.83 -8.59
N GLN A 101 17.16 -21.41 -8.19
CA GLN A 101 17.04 -22.70 -7.51
C GLN A 101 17.90 -22.91 -6.27
N ALA A 102 17.44 -22.39 -5.13
CA ALA A 102 17.72 -23.05 -3.85
C ALA A 102 16.91 -24.36 -3.79
N SER A 103 17.58 -25.46 -4.11
CA SER A 103 17.10 -26.83 -3.96
C SER A 103 16.74 -27.11 -2.50
N GLY A 104 15.46 -26.96 -2.15
CA GLY A 104 14.90 -27.48 -0.91
C GLY A 104 14.95 -29.03 -0.88
N PRO A 105 14.97 -29.66 0.31
CA PRO A 105 15.02 -31.11 0.40
C PRO A 105 13.80 -31.72 -0.29
N ARG A 106 14.04 -32.62 -1.27
CA ARG A 106 12.98 -33.35 -1.97
C ARG A 106 12.12 -34.11 -0.95
N ARG A 107 10.80 -33.88 -0.98
CA ARG A 107 9.83 -34.71 -0.23
C ARG A 107 10.09 -36.18 -0.57
N PRO A 108 10.09 -37.11 0.40
CA PRO A 108 10.14 -38.54 0.08
C PRO A 108 8.88 -38.90 -0.71
N SER A 109 9.07 -39.53 -1.87
CA SER A 109 8.00 -40.11 -2.67
C SER A 109 7.37 -41.30 -1.95
N ILE A 110 6.05 -41.30 -1.83
CA ILE A 110 5.25 -42.42 -1.31
C ILE A 110 5.31 -43.54 -2.36
N PRO A 111 5.74 -44.77 -2.02
CA PRO A 111 5.65 -45.91 -2.93
C PRO A 111 4.21 -46.42 -3.04
N ASN A 112 3.88 -46.90 -4.24
CA ASN A 112 2.59 -47.43 -4.67
C ASN A 112 2.20 -48.70 -3.92
#